data_AF-A0A850PNK3-F1
#
_entry.id   AF-A0A850PNK3-F1
#
_cell.length_a   1.000
_cell.length_b   1.000
_cell.length_c   1.000
_cell.angle_alpha   90.00
_cell.angle_beta   90.00
_cell.angle_gamma   90.00
#
_symmetry.space_group_name_H-M   'P 1'
#
loop_
_entity.id
_entity.type
_entity.pdbx_description
1 polymer ?
#
loop_
_entity_poly.entity_id
_entity_poly.type
_entity_poly.pdbx_seq_one_letter_code
_entity_poly.pdbx_strand_id
1 'polypeptide(L)'
;MLAVVSSGMIALLLVGPPSLDVYVDWLWFGEVGFRSVWLTVLLTKVATFAVVAVLIGGAVQAAMVLAYRARPAFVPERKSADPLVPYRAAVMTRPRLISLAIAGGLAVVCGLVAQLNWATVQLFLHGGAFGIVDSEFGHDISFFVFDLPFYRSVLSWLLVASVLALIASLVTHYLFGGLRLNGGKGVLTGPARVQLAVLAGTFVLLKAVAYWFDRYELLTGGLSR
;
A
#
# COMPACT_ATOMS: atom_id res chain seq x y z
N MET A 1 -29.97 -9.02 -16.11
CA MET A 1 -29.37 -10.18 -16.81
C MET A 1 -27.99 -9.85 -17.38
N LEU A 2 -27.84 -8.83 -18.24
CA LEU A 2 -26.55 -8.42 -18.82
C LEU A 2 -25.46 -8.10 -17.77
N ALA A 3 -25.78 -7.38 -16.69
CA ALA A 3 -24.82 -7.04 -15.62
C ALA A 3 -24.30 -8.25 -14.82
N VAL A 4 -25.14 -9.27 -14.64
CA VAL A 4 -24.77 -10.52 -13.93
C VAL A 4 -23.91 -11.40 -14.84
N VAL A 5 -24.27 -11.51 -16.12
CA VAL A 5 -23.48 -12.25 -17.12
C VAL A 5 -22.12 -11.60 -17.33
N SER A 6 -22.05 -10.27 -17.42
CA SER A 6 -20.77 -9.54 -17.55
C SER A 6 -19.93 -9.65 -16.29
N SER A 7 -20.51 -9.54 -15.09
CA SER A 7 -19.77 -9.76 -13.83
C SER A 7 -19.23 -11.19 -13.72
N GLY A 8 -20.03 -12.19 -14.12
CA GLY A 8 -19.60 -13.60 -14.15
C GLY A 8 -18.49 -13.84 -15.17
N MET A 9 -18.58 -13.23 -16.36
CA MET A 9 -17.54 -13.30 -17.39
C MET A 9 -16.24 -12.65 -16.90
N ILE A 10 -16.32 -11.49 -16.27
CA ILE A 10 -15.16 -10.79 -15.69
C ILE A 10 -14.52 -11.64 -14.60
N ALA A 11 -15.32 -12.20 -13.69
CA ALA A 11 -14.79 -13.08 -12.64
C ALA A 11 -14.10 -14.32 -13.22
N LEU A 12 -14.70 -14.95 -14.24
CA LEU A 12 -14.10 -16.08 -14.93
C LEU A 12 -12.80 -15.70 -15.64
N LEU A 13 -12.76 -14.55 -16.32
CA LEU A 13 -11.57 -14.09 -17.04
C LEU A 13 -10.43 -13.70 -16.08
N LEU A 14 -10.77 -13.20 -14.90
CA LEU A 14 -9.79 -12.83 -13.87
C LEU A 14 -9.22 -14.05 -13.14
N VAL A 15 -10.01 -15.13 -12.98
CA VAL A 15 -9.63 -16.29 -12.16
C VAL A 15 -9.14 -17.47 -13.01
N GLY A 16 -9.71 -17.67 -14.19
CA GLY A 16 -9.45 -18.83 -15.05
C GLY A 16 -7.99 -18.94 -15.49
N PRO A 17 -7.44 -17.94 -16.23
CA PRO A 17 -6.07 -18.02 -16.74
C PRO A 17 -5.02 -18.19 -15.62
N PRO A 18 -5.03 -17.41 -14.52
CA PRO A 18 -4.05 -17.59 -13.45
C PRO A 18 -4.12 -18.96 -12.77
N SER A 19 -5.32 -19.55 -12.65
CA SER A 19 -5.48 -20.87 -12.02
C SER A 19 -4.90 -21.98 -12.87
N LEU A 20 -5.02 -21.86 -14.20
CA LEU A 20 -4.42 -22.80 -15.14
C LEU A 20 -2.90 -22.71 -15.13
N ASP A 21 -2.34 -21.49 -15.12
CA ASP A 21 -0.89 -21.29 -15.05
C ASP A 21 -0.30 -21.91 -13.78
N VAL A 22 -0.94 -21.68 -12.62
CA VAL A 22 -0.53 -22.27 -11.33
C VAL A 22 -0.54 -23.80 -11.38
N TYR A 23 -1.56 -24.40 -12.00
CA TYR A 23 -1.68 -25.86 -12.10
C TYR A 23 -0.64 -26.46 -13.06
N VAL A 24 -0.45 -25.83 -14.22
CA VAL A 24 0.53 -26.26 -15.23
C VAL A 24 1.95 -26.16 -14.66
N ASP A 25 2.28 -25.05 -14.01
CA ASP A 25 3.57 -24.86 -13.34
C ASP A 25 3.78 -25.91 -12.25
N TRP A 26 2.78 -26.18 -11.42
CA TRP A 26 2.89 -27.18 -10.36
C TRP A 26 3.13 -28.61 -10.87
N LEU A 27 2.49 -28.96 -12.00
CA LEU A 27 2.70 -30.24 -12.67
C LEU A 27 4.11 -30.29 -13.25
N TRP A 28 4.52 -29.26 -14.00
CA TRP A 28 5.82 -29.19 -14.64
C TRP A 28 6.98 -29.23 -13.63
N PHE A 29 6.93 -28.43 -12.57
CA PHE A 29 7.94 -28.48 -11.49
C PHE A 29 7.97 -29.83 -10.77
N GLY A 30 6.85 -30.56 -10.76
CA GLY A 30 6.79 -31.94 -10.29
C GLY A 30 7.58 -32.90 -11.18
N GLU A 31 7.40 -32.82 -12.49
CA GLU A 31 8.07 -33.67 -13.48
C GLU A 31 9.60 -33.49 -13.48
N VAL A 32 10.08 -32.26 -13.27
CA VAL A 32 11.52 -31.97 -13.22
C VAL A 32 12.12 -32.20 -11.82
N GLY A 33 11.32 -32.63 -10.82
CA GLY A 33 11.78 -32.88 -9.46
C GLY A 33 12.07 -31.62 -8.62
N PHE A 34 11.73 -30.43 -9.11
CA PHE A 34 11.94 -29.14 -8.44
C PHE A 34 10.69 -28.57 -7.76
N ARG A 35 9.76 -29.43 -7.33
CA ARG A 35 8.51 -29.01 -6.67
C ARG A 35 8.73 -28.16 -5.42
N SER A 36 9.84 -28.35 -4.70
CA SER A 36 10.23 -27.51 -3.56
C SER A 36 10.48 -26.05 -3.96
N VAL A 37 11.09 -25.81 -5.13
CA VAL A 37 11.37 -24.45 -5.64
C VAL A 37 10.07 -23.71 -5.91
N TRP A 38 9.10 -24.38 -6.55
CA TRP A 38 7.79 -23.80 -6.80
C TRP A 38 7.06 -23.43 -5.51
N LEU A 39 7.13 -24.29 -4.48
CA LEU A 39 6.57 -23.99 -3.16
C LEU A 39 7.25 -22.79 -2.51
N THR A 40 8.58 -22.67 -2.60
CA THR A 40 9.31 -21.50 -2.09
C THR A 40 8.87 -20.21 -2.78
N VAL A 41 8.73 -20.22 -4.11
CA VAL A 41 8.23 -19.07 -4.87
C VAL A 41 6.80 -18.71 -4.45
N LEU A 42 5.90 -19.71 -4.38
CA LEU A 42 4.51 -19.49 -3.98
C LEU A 42 4.41 -18.91 -2.57
N LEU A 43 5.13 -19.50 -1.60
CA LEU A 43 5.14 -19.04 -0.21
C LEU A 43 5.66 -17.61 -0.11
N THR A 44 6.67 -17.24 -0.90
CA THR A 44 7.20 -15.87 -0.92
C THR A 44 6.19 -14.89 -1.49
N LYS A 45 5.51 -15.25 -2.58
CA LYS A 45 4.44 -14.44 -3.16
C LYS A 45 3.32 -14.20 -2.15
N VAL A 46 2.83 -15.26 -1.50
CA VAL A 46 1.78 -15.17 -0.48
C VAL A 46 2.24 -14.38 0.75
N ALA A 47 3.47 -14.59 1.23
CA ALA A 47 4.02 -13.85 2.36
C ALA A 47 4.16 -12.36 2.04
N THR A 48 4.69 -12.01 0.86
CA THR A 48 4.84 -10.62 0.40
C THR A 48 3.48 -9.95 0.24
N PHE A 49 2.52 -10.65 -0.35
CA PHE A 49 1.12 -10.21 -0.42
C PHE A 49 0.57 -9.89 0.98
N ALA A 50 0.69 -10.84 1.91
CA ALA A 50 0.11 -10.71 3.24
C ALA A 50 0.74 -9.56 4.03
N VAL A 51 2.07 -9.45 4.01
CA VAL A 51 2.80 -8.38 4.72
C VAL A 51 2.39 -7.00 4.20
N VAL A 52 2.38 -6.80 2.88
CA VAL A 52 2.00 -5.50 2.31
C VAL A 52 0.51 -5.22 2.47
N ALA A 53 -0.36 -6.22 2.30
CA ALA A 53 -1.80 -6.06 2.53
C ALA A 53 -2.10 -5.64 3.98
N VAL A 54 -1.45 -6.27 4.96
CA VAL A 54 -1.59 -5.91 6.38
C VAL A 54 -1.06 -4.50 6.63
N LEU A 55 0.09 -4.14 6.06
CA LEU A 55 0.69 -2.81 6.21
C LEU A 55 -0.22 -1.70 5.64
N ILE A 56 -0.70 -1.87 4.41
CA ILE A 56 -1.57 -0.89 3.73
C ILE A 56 -2.95 -0.84 4.38
N GLY A 57 -3.59 -2.00 4.54
CA GLY A 57 -4.91 -2.10 5.15
C GLY A 57 -4.91 -1.58 6.57
N GLY A 58 -3.90 -1.95 7.37
CA GLY A 58 -3.71 -1.47 8.73
C GLY A 58 -3.51 0.04 8.80
N ALA A 59 -2.62 0.61 7.97
CA ALA A 59 -2.37 2.05 7.95
C ALA A 59 -3.62 2.86 7.55
N VAL A 60 -4.31 2.45 6.49
CA VAL A 60 -5.55 3.10 6.02
C VAL A 60 -6.66 2.97 7.06
N GLN A 61 -6.88 1.76 7.58
CA GLN A 61 -7.93 1.51 8.58
C GLN A 61 -7.65 2.31 9.87
N ALA A 62 -6.39 2.36 10.34
CA ALA A 62 -6.00 3.17 11.49
C ALA A 62 -6.26 4.66 11.24
N ALA A 63 -5.88 5.17 10.07
CA ALA A 63 -6.10 6.57 9.71
C ALA A 63 -7.59 6.94 9.70
N MET A 64 -8.44 6.09 9.10
CA MET A 64 -9.89 6.29 9.08
C MET A 64 -10.51 6.20 10.48
N VAL A 65 -10.09 5.24 11.31
CA VAL A 65 -10.62 5.08 12.68
C VAL A 65 -10.24 6.25 13.57
N LEU A 66 -8.98 6.70 13.49
CA LEU A 66 -8.51 7.86 14.26
C LEU A 66 -9.24 9.13 13.83
N ALA A 67 -9.44 9.33 12.52
CA ALA A 67 -10.17 10.47 11.99
C ALA A 67 -11.66 10.45 12.41
N TYR A 68 -12.29 9.26 12.42
CA TYR A 68 -13.67 9.11 12.88
C TYR A 68 -13.81 9.40 14.39
N ARG A 69 -12.85 8.95 15.21
CA ARG A 69 -12.85 9.21 16.66
C ARG A 69 -12.65 10.69 17.00
N ALA A 70 -11.99 11.44 16.14
CA ALA A 70 -11.73 12.88 16.31
C ALA A 70 -12.97 13.77 16.02
N ARG A 71 -14.16 13.20 15.82
CA ARG A 71 -15.39 13.95 15.53
C ARG A 71 -15.85 14.77 16.75
N PRO A 72 -16.06 16.10 16.62
CA PRO A 72 -16.63 16.89 17.71
C PRO A 72 -18.09 16.47 17.99
N ALA A 73 -18.42 16.28 19.26
CA ALA A 73 -19.70 15.74 19.74
C ALA A 73 -20.91 16.68 19.58
N PHE A 74 -20.71 17.95 19.20
CA PHE A 74 -21.79 18.93 19.06
C PHE A 74 -21.76 19.62 17.70
N VAL A 75 -22.80 19.36 16.90
CA VAL A 75 -23.14 20.14 15.71
C VAL A 75 -24.49 20.80 16.01
N PRO A 76 -24.55 22.12 16.33
CA PRO A 76 -25.81 22.85 16.27
C PRO A 76 -26.36 22.72 14.85
N GLU A 77 -27.59 22.22 14.74
CA GLU A 77 -28.32 22.09 13.48
C GLU A 77 -28.16 23.37 12.66
N ARG A 78 -27.68 23.25 11.41
CA ARG A 78 -27.74 24.37 10.48
C ARG A 78 -28.66 24.06 9.32
N LYS A 79 -29.68 24.90 9.22
CA LYS A 79 -30.51 25.15 8.05
C LYS A 79 -29.65 25.36 6.80
N SER A 80 -30.17 24.83 5.69
CA SER A 80 -29.94 25.23 4.30
C SER A 80 -28.82 24.54 3.52
N ALA A 81 -29.25 23.66 2.61
CA ALA A 81 -28.64 23.29 1.34
C ALA A 81 -27.15 22.86 1.34
N ASP A 82 -26.84 21.71 1.92
CA ASP A 82 -25.53 21.04 1.76
C ASP A 82 -25.66 19.89 0.74
N PRO A 83 -24.98 19.92 -0.43
CA PRO A 83 -25.08 18.88 -1.47
C PRO A 83 -24.55 17.50 -1.02
N LEU A 84 -23.90 17.42 0.15
CA LEU A 84 -23.34 16.18 0.70
C LEU A 84 -24.32 15.39 1.59
N VAL A 85 -25.53 15.89 1.83
CA VAL A 85 -26.57 15.20 2.65
C VAL A 85 -26.84 13.76 2.18
N PRO A 86 -26.97 13.45 0.88
CA PRO A 86 -27.21 12.07 0.42
C PRO A 86 -26.01 11.13 0.70
N TYR A 87 -24.78 11.61 0.52
CA TYR A 87 -23.56 10.83 0.76
C TYR A 87 -23.33 10.56 2.25
N ARG A 88 -23.64 11.53 3.13
CA ARG A 88 -23.59 11.31 4.59
C ARG A 88 -24.61 10.27 5.02
N ALA A 89 -25.82 10.30 4.47
CA ALA A 89 -26.87 9.33 4.80
C ALA A 89 -26.48 7.89 4.42
N ALA A 90 -25.85 7.67 3.25
CA ALA A 90 -25.40 6.34 2.82
C ALA A 90 -24.19 5.82 3.63
N VAL A 91 -23.24 6.70 3.98
CA VAL A 91 -22.05 6.34 4.77
C VAL A 91 -22.39 6.09 6.25
N MET A 92 -23.40 6.76 6.79
CA MET A 92 -23.81 6.62 8.19
C MET A 92 -24.54 5.31 8.50
N THR A 93 -25.05 4.59 7.50
CA THR A 93 -25.76 3.31 7.73
C THR A 93 -24.83 2.25 8.32
N ARG A 94 -23.58 2.14 7.83
CA ARG A 94 -22.57 1.15 8.29
C ARG A 94 -21.12 1.64 8.12
N PRO A 95 -20.66 2.68 8.87
CA PRO A 95 -19.36 3.32 8.67
C PRO A 95 -18.16 2.38 8.85
N ARG A 96 -18.26 1.41 9.78
CA ARG A 96 -17.19 0.42 10.01
C ARG A 96 -17.03 -0.56 8.85
N LEU A 97 -18.14 -1.00 8.24
CA LEU A 97 -18.08 -1.93 7.11
C LEU A 97 -17.57 -1.24 5.85
N ILE A 98 -17.94 0.02 5.63
CA ILE A 98 -17.43 0.80 4.50
C ILE A 98 -15.93 1.07 4.67
N SER A 99 -15.46 1.46 5.86
CA SER A 99 -14.01 1.63 6.08
C SER A 99 -13.24 0.35 5.87
N LEU A 100 -13.78 -0.79 6.34
CA LEU A 100 -13.14 -2.09 6.18
C LEU A 100 -13.12 -2.53 4.71
N ALA A 101 -14.19 -2.25 3.96
CA ALA A 101 -14.25 -2.55 2.53
C ALA A 101 -13.23 -1.71 1.73
N ILE A 102 -13.09 -0.41 2.04
CA ILE A 102 -12.12 0.47 1.37
C ILE A 102 -10.68 0.04 1.73
N ALA A 103 -10.39 -0.14 3.02
CA ALA A 103 -9.07 -0.56 3.48
C ALA A 103 -8.72 -1.96 2.95
N GLY A 104 -9.66 -2.90 2.97
CA GLY A 104 -9.50 -4.25 2.43
C GLY A 104 -9.29 -4.25 0.91
N GLY A 105 -10.04 -3.44 0.17
CA GLY A 105 -9.88 -3.30 -1.27
C GLY A 105 -8.48 -2.78 -1.65
N LEU A 106 -8.03 -1.71 -0.99
CA LEU A 106 -6.68 -1.17 -1.19
C LEU A 106 -5.60 -2.16 -0.76
N ALA A 107 -5.79 -2.84 0.37
CA ALA A 107 -4.87 -3.87 0.87
C ALA A 107 -4.69 -5.01 -0.14
N VAL A 108 -5.78 -5.52 -0.70
CA VAL A 108 -5.73 -6.59 -1.70
C VAL A 108 -5.03 -6.11 -2.97
N VAL A 109 -5.39 -4.94 -3.51
CA VAL A 109 -4.76 -4.42 -4.73
C VAL A 109 -3.26 -4.20 -4.53
N CYS A 110 -2.86 -3.53 -3.45
CA CYS A 110 -1.46 -3.30 -3.15
C CYS A 110 -0.70 -4.61 -2.87
N GLY A 111 -1.31 -5.55 -2.14
CA GLY A 111 -0.72 -6.87 -1.91
C GLY A 111 -0.50 -7.65 -3.21
N LEU A 112 -1.47 -7.60 -4.14
CA LEU A 112 -1.37 -8.27 -5.45
C LEU A 112 -0.23 -7.70 -6.29
N VAL A 113 0.02 -6.38 -6.19
CA VAL A 113 1.16 -5.73 -6.84
C VAL A 113 2.46 -6.12 -6.14
N ALA A 114 2.47 -6.18 -4.80
CA ALA A 114 3.67 -6.49 -4.01
C ALA A 114 4.23 -7.89 -4.26
N GLN A 115 3.36 -8.90 -4.38
CA GLN A 115 3.81 -10.27 -4.65
C GLN A 115 4.56 -10.42 -5.97
N LEU A 116 4.42 -9.48 -6.92
CA LEU A 116 5.19 -9.50 -8.17
C LEU A 116 6.70 -9.32 -7.90
N ASN A 117 7.05 -8.69 -6.77
CA ASN A 117 8.43 -8.45 -6.35
C ASN A 117 9.05 -9.60 -5.53
N TRP A 118 8.50 -10.81 -5.62
CA TRP A 118 8.98 -11.99 -4.87
C TRP A 118 10.46 -12.31 -5.14
N ALA A 119 10.94 -12.04 -6.36
CA ALA A 119 12.33 -12.30 -6.73
C ALA A 119 13.29 -11.43 -5.93
N THR A 120 13.00 -10.14 -5.75
CA THR A 120 13.78 -9.23 -4.90
C THR A 120 13.80 -9.69 -3.45
N VAL A 121 12.68 -10.19 -2.92
CA VAL A 121 12.63 -10.75 -1.56
C VAL A 121 13.51 -11.99 -1.45
N GLN A 122 13.45 -12.90 -2.43
CA GLN A 122 14.30 -14.11 -2.43
C GLN A 122 15.78 -13.77 -2.57
N LEU A 123 16.14 -12.78 -3.41
CA LEU A 123 17.50 -12.31 -3.59
C LEU A 123 18.06 -11.67 -2.32
N PHE A 124 17.24 -10.93 -1.57
CA PHE A 124 17.65 -10.40 -0.26
C PHE A 124 17.89 -11.52 0.77
N LEU A 125 17.01 -12.52 0.82
CA LEU A 125 17.10 -13.60 1.82
C LEU A 125 18.23 -14.61 1.54
N HIS A 126 18.52 -14.84 0.26
CA HIS A 126 19.49 -15.87 -0.17
C HIS A 126 20.64 -15.28 -0.99
N GLY A 127 20.82 -13.96 -0.95
CA GLY A 127 21.90 -13.25 -1.65
C GLY A 127 23.27 -13.71 -1.17
N GLY A 128 24.20 -13.86 -2.12
CA GLY A 128 25.60 -14.19 -1.83
C GLY A 128 26.49 -12.95 -1.77
N ALA A 129 27.74 -13.13 -1.38
CA ALA A 129 28.77 -12.10 -1.52
C ALA A 129 29.50 -12.25 -2.87
N PHE A 130 29.82 -11.13 -3.52
CA PHE A 130 30.68 -11.15 -4.71
C PHE A 130 32.17 -11.15 -4.33
N GLY A 131 32.51 -10.68 -3.12
CA GLY A 131 33.90 -10.56 -2.65
C GLY A 131 34.63 -9.37 -3.27
N ILE A 132 33.90 -8.48 -3.94
CA ILE A 132 34.41 -7.29 -4.60
C ILE A 132 33.76 -6.09 -3.92
N VAL A 133 34.60 -5.24 -3.33
CA VAL A 133 34.18 -4.06 -2.60
C VAL A 133 34.26 -2.85 -3.52
N ASP A 134 33.20 -2.06 -3.53
CA ASP A 134 33.14 -0.78 -4.24
C ASP A 134 34.10 0.26 -3.62
N SER A 135 34.76 1.06 -4.46
CA SER A 135 35.74 2.05 -4.04
C SER A 135 35.12 3.29 -3.39
N GLU A 136 33.85 3.60 -3.69
CA GLU A 136 33.20 4.84 -3.26
C GLU A 136 32.55 4.70 -1.88
N PHE A 137 31.78 3.64 -1.66
CA PHE A 137 31.07 3.42 -0.39
C PHE A 137 31.65 2.29 0.47
N GLY A 138 32.60 1.51 -0.03
CA GLY A 138 33.21 0.42 0.73
C GLY A 138 32.26 -0.73 1.04
N HIS A 139 31.18 -0.88 0.26
CA HIS A 139 30.24 -2.00 0.36
C HIS A 139 30.54 -3.06 -0.71
N ASP A 140 30.27 -4.33 -0.41
CA ASP A 140 30.31 -5.38 -1.43
C ASP A 140 29.24 -5.10 -2.50
N ILE A 141 29.51 -5.47 -3.75
CA ILE A 141 28.56 -5.34 -4.86
C ILE A 141 27.21 -6.02 -4.53
N SER A 142 27.21 -7.06 -3.68
CA SER A 142 26.01 -7.76 -3.23
C SER A 142 24.99 -6.84 -2.57
N PHE A 143 25.45 -5.83 -1.83
CA PHE A 143 24.58 -4.83 -1.21
C PHE A 143 23.75 -4.09 -2.27
N PHE A 144 24.36 -3.70 -3.40
CA PHE A 144 23.68 -2.93 -4.44
C PHE A 144 22.73 -3.78 -5.28
N VAL A 145 23.04 -5.05 -5.48
CA VAL A 145 22.28 -5.97 -6.35
C VAL A 145 21.14 -6.67 -5.59
N PHE A 146 21.34 -7.02 -4.32
CA PHE A 146 20.40 -7.83 -3.54
C PHE A 146 19.70 -7.03 -2.44
N ASP A 147 20.46 -6.32 -1.60
CA ASP A 147 19.90 -5.67 -0.40
C ASP A 147 19.20 -4.35 -0.72
N LEU A 148 19.85 -3.50 -1.52
CA LEU A 148 19.38 -2.17 -1.85
C LEU A 148 18.00 -2.19 -2.56
N PRO A 149 17.73 -3.07 -3.56
CA PRO A 149 16.41 -3.16 -4.17
C PRO A 149 15.32 -3.57 -3.16
N PHE A 150 15.65 -4.43 -2.19
CA PHE A 150 14.72 -4.82 -1.13
C PHE A 150 14.40 -3.65 -0.20
N TYR A 151 15.41 -2.96 0.33
CA TYR A 151 15.20 -1.78 1.18
C TYR A 151 14.39 -0.70 0.46
N ARG A 152 14.67 -0.44 -0.82
CA ARG A 152 13.88 0.48 -1.64
C ARG A 152 12.44 0.03 -1.83
N SER A 153 12.21 -1.27 -2.04
CA SER A 153 10.85 -1.80 -2.14
C SER A 153 10.09 -1.58 -0.83
N VAL A 154 10.70 -1.85 0.33
CA VAL A 154 10.10 -1.59 1.64
C VAL A 154 9.78 -0.11 1.83
N LEU A 155 10.72 0.79 1.53
CA LEU A 155 10.48 2.23 1.59
C LEU A 155 9.35 2.69 0.66
N SER A 156 9.29 2.11 -0.55
CA SER A 156 8.22 2.42 -1.51
C SER A 156 6.85 2.04 -0.94
N TRP A 157 6.73 0.87 -0.32
CA TRP A 157 5.48 0.45 0.33
C TRP A 157 5.11 1.32 1.54
N LEU A 158 6.09 1.73 2.35
CA LEU A 158 5.88 2.66 3.46
C LEU A 158 5.41 4.05 2.98
N LEU A 159 5.96 4.54 1.86
CA LEU A 159 5.53 5.79 1.24
C LEU A 159 4.10 5.68 0.72
N VAL A 160 3.76 4.59 0.01
CA VAL A 160 2.39 4.32 -0.47
C VAL A 160 1.42 4.24 0.72
N ALA A 161 1.78 3.52 1.78
CA ALA A 161 0.97 3.43 3.00
C ALA A 161 0.70 4.81 3.62
N SER A 162 1.74 5.63 3.72
CA SER A 162 1.65 6.98 4.29
C SER A 162 0.75 7.88 3.45
N VAL A 163 0.88 7.84 2.12
CA VAL A 163 0.04 8.62 1.20
C VAL A 163 -1.42 8.17 1.27
N LEU A 164 -1.69 6.86 1.19
CA LEU A 164 -3.05 6.33 1.28
C LEU A 164 -3.70 6.64 2.64
N ALA A 165 -2.95 6.52 3.73
CA ALA A 165 -3.41 6.90 5.06
C ALA A 165 -3.72 8.40 5.16
N LEU A 166 -2.89 9.27 4.56
CA LEU A 166 -3.10 10.71 4.52
C LEU A 166 -4.37 11.06 3.73
N ILE A 167 -4.55 10.48 2.54
CA ILE A 167 -5.75 10.66 1.72
C ILE A 167 -7.00 10.16 2.47
N ALA A 168 -6.95 8.97 3.05
CA ALA A 168 -8.06 8.40 3.80
C ALA A 168 -8.43 9.26 5.02
N SER A 169 -7.44 9.78 5.75
CA SER A 169 -7.62 10.73 6.84
C SER A 169 -8.28 12.02 6.35
N LEU A 170 -7.80 12.60 5.25
CA LEU A 170 -8.34 13.83 4.67
C LEU A 170 -9.81 13.68 4.27
N VAL A 171 -10.14 12.61 3.55
CA VAL A 171 -11.51 12.28 3.13
C VAL A 171 -12.41 12.08 4.34
N THR A 172 -11.93 11.36 5.36
CA THR A 172 -12.71 11.13 6.59
C THR A 172 -12.98 12.44 7.34
N HIS A 173 -11.97 13.29 7.52
CA HIS A 173 -12.15 14.60 8.14
C HIS A 173 -13.07 15.53 7.33
N TYR A 174 -13.05 15.42 6.01
CA TYR A 174 -13.95 16.17 5.13
C TYR A 174 -15.41 15.71 5.30
N LEU A 175 -15.66 14.40 5.27
CA LEU A 175 -17.00 13.83 5.38
C LEU A 175 -17.65 14.07 6.76
N PHE A 176 -16.88 13.99 7.83
CA PHE A 176 -17.37 14.12 9.21
C PHE A 176 -17.30 15.54 9.80
N GLY A 177 -16.89 16.54 9.01
CA GLY A 177 -16.95 17.96 9.38
C GLY A 177 -15.75 18.49 10.19
N GLY A 178 -14.61 17.78 10.18
CA GLY A 178 -13.34 18.24 10.74
C GLY A 178 -12.65 19.33 9.91
N LEU A 179 -13.05 19.49 8.65
CA LEU A 179 -12.65 20.55 7.73
C LEU A 179 -13.82 21.50 7.49
N ARG A 180 -13.78 22.69 8.08
CA ARG A 180 -14.75 23.77 7.78
C ARG A 180 -14.16 24.70 6.73
N LEU A 181 -14.61 24.60 5.48
CA LEU A 181 -14.34 25.58 4.42
C LEU A 181 -15.38 26.71 4.51
N ASN A 182 -15.33 27.53 5.56
CA ASN A 182 -16.17 28.72 5.66
C ASN A 182 -15.38 29.94 5.17
N GLY A 183 -15.81 30.57 4.08
CA GLY A 183 -15.46 31.95 3.72
C GLY A 183 -13.96 32.29 3.71
N GLY A 184 -13.11 31.41 3.20
CA GLY A 184 -11.68 31.69 2.97
C GLY A 184 -10.71 31.35 4.10
N LYS A 185 -11.19 30.90 5.28
CA LYS A 185 -10.31 30.38 6.35
C LYS A 185 -10.71 28.95 6.71
N GLY A 186 -9.97 27.97 6.20
CA GLY A 186 -10.15 26.56 6.54
C GLY A 186 -9.90 26.34 8.04
N VAL A 187 -10.95 26.16 8.84
CA VAL A 187 -10.80 25.85 10.27
C VAL A 187 -10.70 24.33 10.42
N LEU A 188 -9.47 23.84 10.54
CA LEU A 188 -9.15 22.47 10.97
C LEU A 188 -9.38 22.34 12.48
N THR A 189 -10.02 21.26 12.92
CA THR A 189 -10.05 20.92 14.36
C THR A 189 -8.65 20.58 14.85
N GLY A 190 -8.36 20.84 16.14
CA GLY A 190 -7.06 20.54 16.75
C GLY A 190 -6.60 19.09 16.50
N PRO A 191 -7.43 18.08 16.77
CA PRO A 191 -7.09 16.68 16.50
C PRO A 191 -6.83 16.37 15.01
N ALA A 192 -7.61 16.95 14.09
CA ALA A 192 -7.40 16.77 12.65
C ALA A 192 -6.04 17.34 12.20
N ARG A 193 -5.68 18.52 12.72
CA ARG A 193 -4.38 19.14 12.44
C ARG A 193 -3.22 18.26 12.90
N VAL A 194 -3.29 17.72 14.12
CA VAL A 194 -2.24 16.85 14.67
C VAL A 194 -2.12 15.58 13.84
N GLN A 195 -3.22 14.90 13.54
CA GLN A 195 -3.18 13.67 12.74
C GLN A 195 -2.60 13.90 11.34
N LEU A 196 -3.02 14.95 10.64
CA LEU A 196 -2.51 15.28 9.32
C LEU A 196 -1.04 15.70 9.37
N ALA A 197 -0.62 16.47 10.38
CA ALA A 197 0.78 16.86 10.57
C ALA A 197 1.67 15.65 10.85
N VAL A 198 1.22 14.69 11.67
CA VAL A 198 1.95 13.45 11.95
C VAL A 198 2.08 12.61 10.67
N LEU A 199 0.99 12.39 9.92
CA LEU A 199 1.04 11.62 8.67
C LEU A 199 1.94 12.29 7.62
N ALA A 200 1.84 13.61 7.46
CA ALA A 200 2.68 14.37 6.55
C ALA A 200 4.16 14.35 7.00
N GLY A 201 4.41 14.49 8.30
CA GLY A 201 5.75 14.38 8.89
C GLY A 201 6.38 13.01 8.64
N THR A 202 5.63 11.93 8.89
CA THR A 202 6.07 10.56 8.57
C THR A 202 6.40 10.40 7.09
N PHE A 203 5.55 10.92 6.19
CA PHE A 203 5.82 10.88 4.75
C PHE A 203 7.12 11.61 4.38
N VAL A 204 7.34 12.82 4.92
CA VAL A 204 8.56 13.60 4.65
C VAL A 204 9.79 12.90 5.21
N LEU A 205 9.71 12.31 6.41
CA LEU A 205 10.81 11.53 6.99
C LEU A 205 11.14 10.31 6.12
N LEU A 206 10.14 9.55 5.68
CA LEU A 206 10.34 8.43 4.76
C LEU A 206 10.96 8.89 3.44
N LYS A 207 10.55 10.05 2.91
CA LYS A 207 11.18 10.65 1.73
C LYS A 207 12.64 11.00 1.97
N ALA A 208 12.99 11.56 3.13
CA ALA A 208 14.37 11.86 3.47
C ALA A 208 15.23 10.58 3.52
N VAL A 209 14.71 9.49 4.10
CA VAL A 209 15.39 8.19 4.08
C VAL A 209 15.48 7.64 2.65
N ALA A 210 14.46 7.81 1.81
CA ALA A 210 14.52 7.41 0.40
C ALA A 210 15.63 8.16 -0.35
N TYR A 211 15.71 9.47 -0.18
CA TYR A 211 16.79 10.28 -0.76
C TYR A 211 18.17 9.87 -0.28
N TRP A 212 18.29 9.43 0.98
CA TRP A 212 19.54 8.87 1.48
C TRP A 212 19.93 7.58 0.75
N PHE A 213 18.98 6.71 0.42
CA PHE A 213 19.26 5.52 -0.40
C PHE A 213 19.47 5.84 -1.89
N ASP A 214 18.94 6.95 -2.39
CA ASP A 214 19.12 7.42 -3.78
C ASP A 214 20.58 7.69 -4.13
N ARG A 215 21.43 8.01 -3.14
CA ARG A 215 22.88 8.19 -3.37
C ARG A 215 23.57 6.95 -3.93
N TYR A 216 23.10 5.75 -3.57
CA TYR A 216 23.71 4.49 -3.99
C TYR A 216 23.42 4.16 -5.46
N GLU A 217 22.37 4.75 -6.04
CA GLU A 217 22.03 4.56 -7.46
C GLU A 217 22.90 5.38 -8.41
N LEU A 218 23.52 6.46 -7.92
CA LEU A 218 24.38 7.30 -8.75
C LEU A 218 25.57 6.52 -9.33
N LEU A 219 26.01 5.45 -8.65
CA LEU A 219 27.06 4.56 -9.12
C LEU A 219 26.56 3.55 -10.15
N THR A 220 25.36 3.00 -9.94
CA THR A 220 24.79 1.99 -10.85
C THR A 220 24.18 2.60 -12.12
N GLY A 221 23.71 3.85 -12.06
CA GLY A 221 23.09 4.57 -13.18
C GLY A 221 24.06 5.14 -14.21
N GLY A 222 25.36 5.20 -13.91
CA GLY A 222 26.40 5.64 -14.86
C GLY A 222 26.70 4.62 -15.98
N LEU A 223 26.31 3.36 -15.79
CA LEU A 223 26.60 2.24 -16.71
C LEU A 223 25.50 1.99 -17.76
N SER A 224 24.38 2.72 -17.72
CA SER A 224 23.23 2.52 -18.61
C SER A 224 23.09 3.58 -19.71
N ARG A 225 24.18 4.16 -20.20
CA ARG A 225 24.20 5.03 -21.39
C ARG A 225 25.07 4.45 -22.49
#